data_AF-A0A838UXJ8-F1
#
_entry.id   AF-A0A838UXJ8-F1
#
_cell.length_a   1.000
_cell.length_b   1.000
_cell.length_c   1.000
_cell.angle_alpha   90.00
_cell.angle_beta   90.00
_cell.angle_gamma   90.00
#
_symmetry.space_group_name_H-M   'P 1'
#
loop_
_entity.id
_entity.type
_entity.pdbx_description
1 polymer ?
#
loop_
_entity_poly.entity_id
_entity_poly.type
_entity_poly.pdbx_seq_one_letter_code
_entity_poly.pdbx_strand_id
1 'polypeptide(L)'
;MSLPRLFVSHSTLDNAWCRPMVNALTALGYDVWFDEQQLQGGMNWVQNIAQSLQQHDIVIVIMTPASWASAWVQEEINLAIATQKPIIPVRLKPTDVSGFLLTRQWIDAVDQESVPIARKIVGLLNQVAPEQETRVRQSVAAPELVPPFMQALGFVGTRIDGIALVTPPLCKIPGGPAVLGTDHQREPDFTSEARQHTVDVAPFALATYPVTVLEYWYAVAAGAPPPQEWERQSQHPHYPVVSISWKMALAYANWLATVKG
;
A
#
# COMPACT_ATOMS: atom_id res chain seq x y z
N MET A 1 25.93 5.26 5.11
CA MET A 1 24.56 4.88 4.67
C MET A 1 23.92 4.11 5.81
N SER A 2 22.67 4.40 6.16
CA SER A 2 21.91 3.61 7.14
C SER A 2 21.53 2.25 6.54
N LEU A 3 21.55 1.18 7.34
CA LEU A 3 21.08 -0.14 6.91
C LEU A 3 19.56 -0.10 6.67
N PRO A 4 19.04 -0.87 5.70
CA PRO A 4 17.60 -0.92 5.44
C PRO A 4 16.86 -1.54 6.63
N ARG A 5 15.70 -0.99 6.95
CA ARG A 5 14.78 -1.52 7.96
C ARG A 5 14.02 -2.71 7.37
N LEU A 6 14.03 -3.84 8.07
CA LEU A 6 13.47 -5.10 7.59
C LEU A 6 12.14 -5.39 8.28
N PHE A 7 11.14 -5.82 7.52
CA PHE A 7 9.88 -6.32 8.05
C PHE A 7 9.74 -7.81 7.77
N VAL A 8 9.46 -8.64 8.78
CA VAL A 8 9.27 -10.09 8.61
C VAL A 8 7.78 -10.42 8.66
N SER A 9 7.24 -10.84 7.52
CA SER A 9 5.87 -11.35 7.34
C SER A 9 5.86 -12.86 7.45
N HIS A 10 5.16 -13.42 8.43
CA HIS A 10 5.11 -14.86 8.73
C HIS A 10 3.82 -15.27 9.44
N SER A 11 3.55 -16.58 9.50
CA SER A 11 2.52 -17.12 10.39
C SER A 11 3.08 -17.24 11.80
N THR A 12 2.26 -17.00 12.83
CA THR A 12 2.67 -17.22 14.23
C THR A 12 3.09 -18.68 14.51
N LEU A 13 2.59 -19.64 13.72
CA LEU A 13 3.02 -21.04 13.75
C LEU A 13 4.50 -21.24 13.36
N ASP A 14 5.08 -20.27 12.66
CA ASP A 14 6.47 -20.28 12.21
C ASP A 14 7.39 -19.46 13.13
N ASN A 15 6.87 -18.89 14.24
CA ASN A 15 7.62 -18.07 15.21
C ASN A 15 8.91 -18.75 15.69
N ALA A 16 8.82 -20.04 16.04
CA ALA A 16 9.95 -20.80 16.56
C ALA A 16 11.11 -20.91 15.57
N TRP A 17 10.81 -21.00 14.27
CA TRP A 17 11.82 -21.02 13.22
C TRP A 17 12.32 -19.61 12.89
N CYS A 18 11.45 -18.60 12.89
CA CYS A 18 11.81 -17.22 12.53
C CYS A 18 12.66 -16.52 13.61
N ARG A 19 12.44 -16.80 14.90
CA ARG A 19 13.13 -16.14 16.02
C ARG A 19 14.66 -16.16 15.91
N PRO A 20 15.34 -17.31 15.68
CA PRO A 20 16.79 -17.32 15.58
C PRO A 20 17.31 -16.59 14.33
N MET A 21 16.56 -16.60 13.23
CA MET A 21 16.89 -15.83 12.01
C MET A 21 16.82 -14.33 12.29
N VAL A 22 15.74 -13.85 12.93
CA VAL A 22 15.57 -12.45 13.31
C VAL A 22 16.69 -12.01 14.24
N ASN A 23 16.97 -12.78 15.29
CA ASN A 23 18.07 -12.49 16.21
C ASN A 23 19.42 -12.41 15.49
N ALA A 24 19.67 -13.28 14.50
CA ALA A 24 20.88 -13.24 13.70
C ALA A 24 20.96 -11.98 12.82
N LEU A 25 19.85 -11.54 12.21
CA LEU A 25 19.79 -10.30 11.43
C LEU A 25 20.02 -9.06 12.33
N THR A 26 19.39 -9.01 13.51
CA THR A 26 19.59 -7.93 14.49
C THR A 26 21.03 -7.89 15.00
N ALA A 27 21.66 -9.05 15.27
CA ALA A 27 23.06 -9.13 15.66
C ALA A 27 24.04 -8.63 14.58
N LEU A 28 23.61 -8.61 13.32
CA LEU A 28 24.33 -8.05 12.19
C LEU A 28 24.08 -6.54 11.99
N GLY A 29 23.26 -5.92 12.85
CA GLY A 29 23.01 -4.47 12.88
C GLY A 29 21.76 -4.01 12.14
N TYR A 30 20.93 -4.91 11.61
CA TYR A 30 19.68 -4.54 10.95
C TYR A 30 18.59 -4.21 11.99
N ASP A 31 17.80 -3.18 11.71
CA ASP A 31 16.54 -2.94 12.40
C ASP A 31 15.48 -3.88 11.81
N VAL A 32 15.03 -4.86 12.60
CA VAL A 32 14.12 -5.92 12.15
C VAL A 32 12.84 -5.86 12.96
N TRP A 33 11.74 -5.61 12.26
CA TRP A 33 10.41 -5.70 12.82
C TRP A 33 9.86 -7.11 12.67
N PHE A 34 9.50 -7.71 13.80
CA PHE A 34 9.00 -9.08 13.91
C PHE A 34 7.99 -9.15 15.05
N ASP A 35 6.70 -9.19 14.71
CA ASP A 35 5.63 -9.27 15.70
C ASP A 35 5.30 -10.74 16.02
N GLU A 36 5.35 -11.09 17.31
CA GLU A 36 5.07 -12.44 17.78
C GLU A 36 3.60 -12.66 18.14
N GLN A 37 2.83 -11.60 18.27
CA GLN A 37 1.52 -11.65 18.90
C GLN A 37 0.43 -11.99 17.88
N GLN A 38 -0.49 -12.88 18.28
CA GLN A 38 -1.81 -12.95 17.66
C GLN A 38 -2.53 -11.65 18.00
N LEU A 39 -2.60 -10.76 17.03
CA LEU A 39 -3.32 -9.51 17.18
C LEU A 39 -4.82 -9.82 17.19
N GLN A 40 -5.40 -9.84 18.39
CA GLN A 40 -6.83 -9.98 18.61
C GLN A 40 -7.52 -8.61 18.42
N GLY A 41 -8.26 -8.47 17.31
CA GLY A 41 -9.50 -7.66 17.20
C GLY A 41 -9.41 -6.15 16.92
N GLY A 42 -10.03 -5.72 15.80
CA GLY A 42 -10.72 -4.43 15.67
C GLY A 42 -10.13 -3.34 14.75
N MET A 43 -10.96 -2.33 14.45
CA MET A 43 -10.73 -1.16 13.56
C MET A 43 -9.46 -0.32 13.84
N ASN A 44 -8.83 -0.47 15.00
CA ASN A 44 -7.59 0.24 15.36
C ASN A 44 -6.32 -0.35 14.71
N TRP A 45 -6.43 -1.49 14.03
CA TRP A 45 -5.29 -2.32 13.70
C TRP A 45 -4.76 -2.16 12.27
N VAL A 46 -5.65 -2.04 11.26
CA VAL A 46 -5.33 -1.68 9.86
C VAL A 46 -4.44 -0.42 9.78
N GLN A 47 -4.60 0.46 10.77
CA GLN A 47 -3.86 1.71 10.92
C GLN A 47 -2.39 1.53 11.31
N ASN A 48 -2.07 0.55 12.17
CA ASN A 48 -0.72 0.32 12.69
C ASN A 48 0.17 -0.42 11.68
N ILE A 49 -0.42 -1.22 10.80
CA ILE A 49 0.29 -2.05 9.82
C ILE A 49 0.71 -1.21 8.63
N ALA A 50 -0.21 -0.38 8.12
CA ALA A 50 0.11 0.58 7.08
C ALA A 50 1.21 1.55 7.53
N GLN A 51 1.14 2.02 8.77
CA GLN A 51 2.21 2.86 9.36
C GLN A 51 3.51 2.10 9.59
N SER A 52 3.47 0.84 10.05
CA SER A 52 4.67 0.05 10.29
C SER A 52 5.34 -0.33 8.97
N LEU A 53 4.62 -0.87 7.99
CA LEU A 53 5.19 -1.21 6.67
C LEU A 53 5.70 0.02 5.91
N GLN A 54 5.05 1.19 6.03
CA GLN A 54 5.58 2.44 5.43
C GLN A 54 7.00 2.75 5.89
N GLN A 55 7.34 2.46 7.14
CA GLN A 55 8.64 2.76 7.74
C GLN A 55 9.76 1.75 7.44
N HIS A 56 9.44 0.57 6.86
CA HIS A 56 10.44 -0.47 6.59
C HIS A 56 10.82 -0.51 5.11
N ASP A 57 12.10 -0.61 4.81
CA ASP A 57 12.60 -0.52 3.44
C ASP A 57 12.37 -1.82 2.66
N ILE A 58 12.40 -2.98 3.32
CA ILE A 58 12.34 -4.30 2.68
C ILE A 58 11.45 -5.26 3.46
N VAL A 59 10.66 -6.07 2.75
CA VAL A 59 9.74 -7.06 3.31
C VAL A 59 10.26 -8.47 3.07
N ILE A 60 10.43 -9.26 4.12
CA ILE A 60 10.81 -10.68 4.08
C ILE A 60 9.55 -11.50 4.30
N VAL A 61 9.19 -12.36 3.36
CA VAL A 61 7.99 -13.20 3.46
C VAL A 61 8.40 -14.64 3.71
N ILE A 62 8.03 -15.19 4.86
CA ILE A 62 8.24 -16.60 5.19
C ILE A 62 7.12 -17.42 4.59
N MET A 63 7.43 -18.27 3.62
CA MET A 63 6.44 -19.06 2.87
C MET A 63 6.31 -20.46 3.48
N THR A 64 5.15 -20.71 4.07
CA THR A 64 4.65 -22.01 4.51
C THR A 64 3.17 -22.13 4.09
N PRO A 65 2.57 -23.33 4.08
CA PRO A 65 1.12 -23.43 3.85
C PRO A 65 0.29 -22.59 4.82
N ALA A 66 0.76 -22.44 6.07
CA ALA A 66 0.08 -21.64 7.09
C ALA A 66 0.18 -20.14 6.84
N SER A 67 1.36 -19.64 6.44
CA SER A 67 1.51 -18.22 6.10
C SER A 67 0.81 -17.89 4.78
N TRP A 68 0.84 -18.79 3.80
CA TRP A 68 0.19 -18.59 2.51
C TRP A 68 -1.34 -18.53 2.60
N ALA A 69 -1.94 -19.37 3.44
CA ALA A 69 -3.38 -19.35 3.71
C ALA A 69 -3.81 -18.19 4.64
N SER A 70 -2.86 -17.45 5.22
CA SER A 70 -3.16 -16.38 6.17
C SER A 70 -3.59 -15.12 5.43
N ALA A 71 -4.85 -14.71 5.60
CA ALA A 71 -5.37 -13.43 5.08
C ALA A 71 -4.50 -12.24 5.51
N TRP A 72 -3.87 -12.34 6.69
CA TRP A 72 -2.95 -11.35 7.21
C TRP A 72 -1.66 -11.20 6.40
N VAL A 73 -1.00 -12.33 6.13
CA VAL A 73 0.24 -12.34 5.34
C VAL A 73 -0.06 -11.88 3.91
N GLN A 74 -1.23 -12.25 3.36
CA GLN A 74 -1.67 -11.76 2.06
C GLN A 74 -1.84 -10.23 2.04
N GLU A 75 -2.38 -9.64 3.10
CA GLU A 75 -2.53 -8.19 3.22
C GLU A 75 -1.18 -7.47 3.25
N GLU A 76 -0.22 -7.97 4.04
CA GLU A 76 1.14 -7.41 4.11
C GLU A 76 1.87 -7.51 2.77
N ILE A 77 1.72 -8.64 2.08
CA ILE A 77 2.24 -8.86 0.73
C ILE A 77 1.63 -7.86 -0.25
N ASN A 78 0.30 -7.72 -0.26
CA ASN A 78 -0.40 -6.81 -1.14
C ASN A 78 0.01 -5.36 -0.89
N LEU A 79 0.17 -4.97 0.38
CA LEU A 79 0.64 -3.65 0.75
C LEU A 79 2.10 -3.42 0.32
N ALA A 80 2.97 -4.41 0.46
CA ALA A 80 4.36 -4.33 -0.01
C ALA A 80 4.44 -4.17 -1.53
N ILE A 81 3.60 -4.90 -2.29
CA ILE A 81 3.47 -4.73 -3.74
C ILE A 81 2.95 -3.34 -4.09
N ALA A 82 1.86 -2.92 -3.44
CA ALA A 82 1.22 -1.63 -3.67
C ALA A 82 2.15 -0.45 -3.36
N THR A 83 3.06 -0.63 -2.40
CA THR A 83 4.08 0.37 -2.02
C THR A 83 5.42 0.18 -2.71
N GLN A 84 5.52 -0.75 -3.68
CA GLN A 84 6.73 -1.08 -4.43
C GLN A 84 7.94 -1.43 -3.55
N LYS A 85 7.72 -1.95 -2.34
CA LYS A 85 8.80 -2.38 -1.46
C LYS A 85 9.41 -3.69 -1.98
N PRO A 86 10.74 -3.84 -1.99
CA PRO A 86 11.39 -5.11 -2.31
C PRO A 86 10.88 -6.21 -1.37
N ILE A 87 10.46 -7.33 -1.97
CA ILE A 87 10.05 -8.53 -1.25
C ILE A 87 11.12 -9.60 -1.43
N ILE A 88 11.60 -10.16 -0.32
CA ILE A 88 12.51 -11.32 -0.26
C ILE A 88 11.68 -12.54 0.18
N PRO A 89 11.32 -13.46 -0.73
CA PRO A 89 10.58 -14.65 -0.37
C PRO A 89 11.53 -15.72 0.20
N VAL A 90 11.17 -16.31 1.34
CA VAL A 90 11.91 -17.40 2.00
C VAL A 90 11.01 -18.62 2.08
N ARG A 91 11.29 -19.65 1.28
CA ARG A 91 10.50 -20.88 1.26
C ARG A 91 10.90 -21.80 2.41
N LEU A 92 10.13 -21.80 3.48
CA LEU A 92 10.39 -22.63 4.66
C LEU A 92 9.76 -24.03 4.55
N LYS A 93 8.59 -24.13 3.93
CA LYS A 93 7.92 -25.42 3.66
C LYS A 93 7.48 -25.48 2.19
N PRO A 94 7.36 -26.67 1.59
CA PRO A 94 6.71 -26.82 0.29
C PRO A 94 5.34 -26.13 0.33
N THR A 95 5.20 -25.10 -0.49
CA THR A 95 4.04 -24.23 -0.54
C THR A 95 3.72 -24.03 -2.02
N ASP A 96 2.47 -24.27 -2.39
CA ASP A 96 2.01 -24.04 -3.76
C ASP A 96 1.81 -22.54 -3.98
N VAL A 97 2.86 -21.89 -4.46
CA VAL A 97 2.92 -20.44 -4.63
C VAL A 97 2.21 -20.06 -5.93
N SER A 98 1.33 -19.07 -5.88
CA SER A 98 0.63 -18.54 -7.04
C SER A 98 0.85 -17.02 -7.18
N GLY A 99 0.50 -16.45 -8.32
CA GLY A 99 0.58 -15.00 -8.55
C GLY A 99 2.01 -14.47 -8.75
N PHE A 100 2.27 -13.24 -8.30
CA PHE A 100 3.48 -12.47 -8.62
C PHE A 100 4.79 -13.06 -8.07
N LEU A 101 4.72 -13.97 -7.08
CA LEU A 101 5.89 -14.65 -6.52
C LEU A 101 6.41 -15.78 -7.41
N LEU A 102 5.63 -16.24 -8.41
CA LEU A 102 6.06 -17.26 -9.37
C LEU A 102 7.27 -16.83 -10.21
N THR A 103 7.44 -15.52 -10.43
CA THR A 103 8.51 -14.97 -11.27
C THR A 103 9.68 -14.43 -10.46
N ARG A 104 9.67 -14.58 -9.13
CA ARG A 104 10.70 -14.07 -8.22
C ARG A 104 11.59 -15.20 -7.73
N GLN A 105 12.89 -14.91 -7.61
CA GLN A 105 13.83 -15.83 -6.97
C GLN A 105 13.56 -15.86 -5.45
N TRP A 106 13.39 -17.05 -4.89
CA TRP A 106 13.23 -17.26 -3.44
C TRP A 106 14.50 -17.85 -2.82
N ILE A 107 14.69 -17.62 -1.53
CA ILE A 107 15.63 -18.39 -0.72
C ILE A 107 14.94 -19.69 -0.32
N ASP A 108 15.51 -20.83 -0.72
CA ASP A 108 15.03 -22.12 -0.25
C ASP A 108 15.59 -22.42 1.15
N ALA A 109 14.70 -22.60 2.11
CA ALA A 109 14.96 -22.85 3.52
C ALA A 109 14.30 -24.16 4.00
N VAL A 110 13.71 -24.94 3.09
CA VAL A 110 13.16 -26.27 3.40
C VAL A 110 14.25 -27.14 4.01
N ASP A 111 13.95 -27.73 5.16
CA ASP A 111 14.86 -28.56 5.96
C ASP A 111 16.17 -27.87 6.37
N GLN A 112 16.20 -26.54 6.41
CA GLN A 112 17.34 -25.76 6.87
C GLN A 112 17.09 -25.08 8.22
N GLU A 113 18.14 -24.97 9.01
CA GLU A 113 18.16 -24.11 10.17
C GLU A 113 18.05 -22.63 9.76
N SER A 114 17.49 -21.80 10.62
CA SER A 114 17.12 -20.43 10.27
C SER A 114 18.28 -19.43 10.31
N VAL A 115 19.32 -19.69 11.11
CA VAL A 115 20.50 -18.81 11.23
C VAL A 115 21.31 -18.73 9.91
N PRO A 116 21.61 -19.83 9.20
CA PRO A 116 22.23 -19.76 7.87
C PRO A 116 21.42 -18.94 6.85
N ILE A 117 20.09 -18.93 6.97
CA ILE A 117 19.21 -18.18 6.07
C ILE A 117 19.38 -16.67 6.25
N ALA A 118 19.60 -16.19 7.48
CA ALA A 118 19.90 -14.78 7.73
C ALA A 118 21.12 -14.29 6.92
N ARG A 119 22.17 -15.12 6.77
CA ARG A 119 23.34 -14.76 5.94
C ARG A 119 23.01 -14.71 4.45
N LYS A 120 22.16 -15.63 3.96
CA LYS A 120 21.67 -15.60 2.57
C LYS A 120 20.85 -14.34 2.30
N ILE A 121 19.99 -13.95 3.25
CA ILE A 121 19.23 -12.69 3.19
C ILE A 121 20.21 -11.51 3.09
N VAL A 122 21.21 -11.42 3.97
CA VAL A 122 22.22 -10.35 3.89
C VAL A 122 22.99 -10.34 2.57
N GLY A 123 23.32 -11.51 2.03
CA GLY A 123 23.93 -11.64 0.70
C GLY A 123 23.07 -11.04 -0.41
N LEU A 124 21.74 -11.23 -0.35
CA LEU A 124 20.80 -10.59 -1.27
C LEU A 124 20.66 -9.09 -0.99
N LEU A 125 20.57 -8.68 0.28
CA LEU A 125 20.47 -7.26 0.65
C LEU A 125 21.67 -6.44 0.14
N ASN A 126 22.87 -7.01 0.16
CA ASN A 126 24.08 -6.36 -0.37
C ASN A 126 24.11 -6.31 -1.92
N GLN A 127 23.35 -7.17 -2.60
CA GLN A 127 23.14 -7.09 -4.05
C GLN A 127 22.01 -6.12 -4.41
N VAL A 128 21.10 -5.86 -3.46
CA VAL A 128 20.06 -4.84 -3.52
C VAL A 128 20.61 -3.57 -2.86
N ALA A 129 21.73 -3.03 -3.38
CA ALA A 129 22.07 -1.63 -3.12
C ALA A 129 20.99 -0.74 -3.75
N PRO A 130 20.68 0.45 -3.21
CA PRO A 130 19.62 1.29 -3.73
C PRO A 130 20.10 1.96 -5.02
N GLU A 131 20.02 1.24 -6.13
CA GLU A 131 19.81 1.89 -7.42
C GLU A 131 18.42 2.52 -7.36
N GLN A 132 18.39 3.81 -7.02
CA GLN A 132 17.33 4.70 -7.49
C GLN A 132 17.44 4.82 -9.01
N GLU A 133 17.26 3.71 -9.73
CA GLU A 133 17.08 3.75 -11.16
C GLU A 133 15.60 4.03 -11.43
N THR A 134 15.38 5.13 -12.12
CA THR A 134 14.12 5.58 -12.70
C THR A 134 13.55 4.48 -13.59
N ARG A 135 12.87 3.49 -13.00
CA ARG A 135 12.22 2.43 -13.75
C ARG A 135 11.03 3.05 -14.47
N VAL A 136 11.09 3.07 -15.80
CA VAL A 136 9.97 3.52 -16.64
C VAL A 136 8.79 2.59 -16.35
N ARG A 137 7.77 3.11 -15.67
CA ARG A 137 6.57 2.34 -15.33
C ARG A 137 5.89 1.87 -16.61
N GLN A 138 5.56 0.59 -16.66
CA GLN A 138 4.86 0.03 -17.80
C GLN A 138 3.37 0.28 -17.64
N SER A 139 2.91 1.33 -18.31
CA SER A 139 1.48 1.69 -18.38
C SER A 139 0.86 1.06 -19.63
N VAL A 140 -0.16 0.23 -19.43
CA VAL A 140 -0.93 -0.42 -20.49
C VAL A 140 -2.38 0.00 -20.36
N ALA A 141 -2.98 0.48 -21.45
CA ALA A 141 -4.41 0.80 -21.48
C ALA A 141 -5.24 -0.47 -21.24
N ALA A 142 -6.22 -0.39 -20.36
CA ALA A 142 -7.07 -1.51 -19.94
C ALA A 142 -8.54 -1.05 -19.92
N PRO A 143 -9.14 -0.73 -21.09
CA PRO A 143 -10.49 -0.18 -21.17
C PRO A 143 -11.56 -1.15 -20.63
N GLU A 144 -11.30 -2.46 -20.61
CA GLU A 144 -12.19 -3.48 -20.07
C GLU A 144 -12.46 -3.33 -18.55
N LEU A 145 -11.62 -2.57 -17.84
CA LEU A 145 -11.80 -2.27 -16.42
C LEU A 145 -12.92 -1.25 -16.15
N VAL A 146 -13.36 -0.52 -17.17
CA VAL A 146 -14.30 0.60 -17.04
C VAL A 146 -15.59 0.25 -17.79
N PRO A 147 -16.77 0.30 -17.14
CA PRO A 147 -18.05 0.14 -17.83
C PRO A 147 -18.23 1.17 -18.97
N PRO A 148 -18.91 0.82 -20.08
CA PRO A 148 -19.02 1.69 -21.26
C PRO A 148 -19.56 3.09 -20.98
N PHE A 149 -20.54 3.22 -20.08
CA PHE A 149 -21.10 4.54 -19.74
C PHE A 149 -20.10 5.42 -18.97
N MET A 150 -19.19 4.84 -18.17
CA MET A 150 -18.13 5.60 -17.51
C MET A 150 -17.03 5.98 -18.50
N GLN A 151 -16.73 5.12 -19.49
CA GLN A 151 -15.81 5.50 -20.58
C GLN A 151 -16.34 6.71 -21.35
N ALA A 152 -17.65 6.74 -21.63
CA ALA A 152 -18.31 7.89 -22.29
C ALA A 152 -18.24 9.18 -21.46
N LEU A 153 -18.11 9.07 -20.13
CA LEU A 153 -17.87 10.19 -19.22
C LEU A 153 -16.38 10.56 -19.10
N GLY A 154 -15.48 9.86 -19.79
CA GLY A 154 -14.04 10.15 -19.81
C GLY A 154 -13.22 9.41 -18.75
N PHE A 155 -13.78 8.40 -18.08
CA PHE A 155 -13.00 7.54 -17.19
C PHE A 155 -12.09 6.61 -17.99
N VAL A 156 -10.87 6.39 -17.49
CA VAL A 156 -9.85 5.59 -18.16
C VAL A 156 -9.40 4.45 -17.26
N GLY A 157 -9.39 3.24 -17.81
CA GLY A 157 -8.82 2.06 -17.17
C GLY A 157 -7.38 1.85 -17.62
N THR A 158 -6.48 1.61 -16.67
CA THR A 158 -5.04 1.42 -16.93
C THR A 158 -4.50 0.31 -16.05
N ARG A 159 -3.49 -0.41 -16.53
CA ARG A 159 -2.62 -1.27 -15.73
C ARG A 159 -1.23 -0.65 -15.67
N ILE A 160 -0.77 -0.29 -14.47
CA ILE A 160 0.59 0.23 -14.26
C ILE A 160 1.36 -0.81 -13.47
N ASP A 161 2.42 -1.37 -14.08
CA ASP A 161 3.21 -2.47 -13.51
C ASP A 161 2.33 -3.66 -13.05
N GLY A 162 1.25 -3.92 -13.79
CA GLY A 162 0.27 -4.98 -13.49
C GLY A 162 -0.87 -4.57 -12.54
N ILE A 163 -0.74 -3.44 -11.83
CA ILE A 163 -1.77 -2.93 -10.93
C ILE A 163 -2.88 -2.27 -11.75
N ALA A 164 -4.09 -2.80 -11.65
CA ALA A 164 -5.27 -2.22 -12.27
C ALA A 164 -5.73 -0.96 -11.51
N LEU A 165 -6.08 0.08 -12.25
CA LEU A 165 -6.75 1.26 -11.71
C LEU A 165 -7.71 1.87 -12.73
N VAL A 166 -8.68 2.62 -12.20
CA VAL A 166 -9.57 3.48 -12.97
C VAL A 166 -9.35 4.91 -12.51
N THR A 167 -9.33 5.85 -13.44
CA THR A 167 -9.12 7.27 -13.15
C THR A 167 -10.18 8.14 -13.79
N PRO A 168 -10.64 9.20 -13.12
CA PRO A 168 -11.65 10.09 -13.66
C PRO A 168 -11.01 11.06 -14.65
N PRO A 169 -11.82 11.69 -15.53
CA PRO A 169 -11.34 12.87 -16.24
C PRO A 169 -10.99 13.98 -15.24
N LEU A 170 -9.96 14.76 -15.60
CA LEU A 170 -9.49 15.87 -14.79
C LEU A 170 -9.83 17.20 -15.46
N CYS A 171 -10.24 18.18 -14.67
CA CYS A 171 -10.34 19.57 -15.07
C CYS A 171 -9.14 20.37 -14.54
N LYS A 172 -8.59 21.28 -15.35
CA LYS A 172 -7.50 22.16 -14.92
C LYS A 172 -8.08 23.33 -14.14
N ILE A 173 -7.56 23.55 -12.94
CA ILE A 173 -7.86 24.72 -12.11
C ILE A 173 -6.67 25.68 -12.25
N PRO A 174 -6.90 26.92 -12.73
CA PRO A 174 -5.84 27.90 -12.82
C PRO A 174 -5.34 28.24 -11.41
N GLY A 175 -4.04 28.47 -11.31
CA GLY A 175 -3.45 29.00 -10.09
C GLY A 175 -3.77 30.49 -9.92
N GLY A 176 -3.59 30.98 -8.70
CA GLY A 176 -3.78 32.38 -8.36
C GLY A 176 -4.08 32.59 -6.88
N PRO A 177 -4.29 33.86 -6.49
CA PRO A 177 -4.64 34.21 -5.13
C PRO A 177 -6.05 33.68 -4.81
N ALA A 178 -6.14 32.89 -3.74
CA ALA A 178 -7.38 32.40 -3.16
C ALA A 178 -7.51 32.95 -1.74
N VAL A 179 -8.74 33.32 -1.35
CA VAL A 179 -9.03 33.76 0.00
C VAL A 179 -9.49 32.56 0.81
N LEU A 180 -8.82 32.29 1.93
CA LEU A 180 -9.13 31.21 2.86
C LEU A 180 -9.33 31.75 4.28
N GLY A 181 -10.04 30.99 5.10
CA GLY A 181 -10.37 31.35 6.48
C GLY A 181 -11.65 32.18 6.59
N THR A 182 -12.06 32.41 7.83
CA THR A 182 -13.35 33.04 8.15
C THR A 182 -13.23 34.56 8.27
N ASP A 183 -14.19 35.25 7.69
CA ASP A 183 -14.46 36.66 8.01
C ASP A 183 -15.27 36.73 9.32
N HIS A 184 -14.57 36.86 10.45
CA HIS A 184 -15.23 36.91 11.76
C HIS A 184 -16.07 38.17 11.99
N GLN A 185 -16.07 39.16 11.08
CA GLN A 185 -17.04 40.25 11.13
C GLN A 185 -18.41 39.82 10.60
N ARG A 186 -18.43 38.87 9.65
CA ARG A 186 -19.66 38.26 9.12
C ARG A 186 -20.09 37.01 9.87
N GLU A 187 -19.13 36.22 10.34
CA GLU A 187 -19.39 34.94 11.03
C GLU A 187 -18.65 34.90 12.39
N PRO A 188 -19.09 35.71 13.36
CA PRO A 188 -18.39 35.86 14.64
C PRO A 188 -18.36 34.58 15.48
N ASP A 189 -19.32 33.68 15.28
CA ASP A 189 -19.46 32.43 16.05
C ASP A 189 -18.55 31.30 15.52
N PHE A 190 -17.97 31.44 14.32
CA PHE A 190 -17.12 30.43 13.69
C PHE A 190 -15.65 30.66 14.04
N THR A 191 -15.20 30.13 15.19
CA THR A 191 -13.87 30.43 15.77
C THR A 191 -12.81 29.35 15.55
N SER A 192 -13.19 28.20 14.95
CA SER A 192 -12.30 27.06 14.71
C SER A 192 -11.40 27.22 13.48
N GLU A 193 -11.63 28.24 12.65
CA GLU A 193 -10.83 28.54 11.48
C GLU A 193 -9.95 29.78 11.69
N ALA A 194 -8.86 29.87 10.92
CA ALA A 194 -8.00 31.05 10.93
C ALA A 194 -8.74 32.28 10.38
N ARG A 195 -8.27 33.48 10.76
CA ARG A 195 -8.73 34.73 10.15
C ARG A 195 -8.53 34.69 8.65
N GLN A 196 -9.45 35.31 7.93
CA GLN A 196 -9.39 35.44 6.48
C GLN A 196 -8.03 36.00 6.01
N HIS A 197 -7.38 35.29 5.09
CA HIS A 197 -6.11 35.69 4.49
C HIS A 197 -6.02 35.16 3.06
N THR A 198 -5.16 35.77 2.25
CA THR A 198 -4.91 35.35 0.87
C THR A 198 -3.76 34.37 0.83
N VAL A 199 -3.93 33.28 0.07
CA VAL A 199 -2.89 32.32 -0.26
C VAL A 199 -2.75 32.23 -1.77
N ASP A 200 -1.51 32.14 -2.26
CA ASP A 200 -1.26 31.84 -3.67
C ASP A 200 -1.31 30.34 -3.89
N VAL A 201 -2.25 29.89 -4.73
CA VAL A 201 -2.43 28.48 -5.06
C VAL A 201 -1.82 28.22 -6.43
N ALA A 202 -0.91 27.25 -6.53
CA ALA A 202 -0.35 26.82 -7.81
C ALA A 202 -1.45 26.20 -8.70
N PRO A 203 -1.36 26.27 -10.04
CA PRO A 203 -2.31 25.57 -10.90
C PRO A 203 -2.27 24.07 -10.63
N PHE A 204 -3.45 23.46 -10.56
CA PHE A 204 -3.61 22.03 -10.31
C PHE A 204 -4.73 21.45 -11.17
N ALA A 205 -4.88 20.13 -11.15
CA ALA A 205 -6.01 19.47 -11.78
C ALA A 205 -6.88 18.81 -10.71
N LEU A 206 -8.19 18.89 -10.88
CA LEU A 206 -9.16 18.27 -10.00
C LEU A 206 -9.97 17.22 -10.78
N ALA A 207 -10.37 16.13 -10.14
CA ALA A 207 -11.31 15.20 -10.74
C ALA A 207 -12.64 15.91 -11.03
N THR A 208 -13.17 15.70 -12.24
CA THR A 208 -14.46 16.28 -12.63
C THR A 208 -15.63 15.65 -11.86
N TYR A 209 -15.45 14.44 -11.33
CA TYR A 209 -16.44 13.68 -10.58
C TYR A 209 -15.91 13.29 -9.20
N PRO A 210 -16.79 13.07 -8.20
CA PRO A 210 -16.41 12.42 -6.95
C PRO A 210 -15.78 11.06 -7.19
N VAL A 211 -14.87 10.67 -6.29
CA VAL A 211 -14.24 9.33 -6.34
C VAL A 211 -15.33 8.26 -6.30
N THR A 212 -15.33 7.36 -7.28
CA THR A 212 -16.35 6.32 -7.38
C THR A 212 -15.98 5.08 -6.56
N VAL A 213 -16.97 4.24 -6.27
CA VAL A 213 -16.75 2.93 -5.66
C VAL A 213 -15.79 2.08 -6.50
N LEU A 214 -15.88 2.12 -7.83
CA LEU A 214 -14.98 1.38 -8.73
C LEU A 214 -13.53 1.83 -8.59
N GLU A 215 -13.28 3.13 -8.51
CA GLU A 215 -11.93 3.67 -8.31
C GLU A 215 -11.39 3.27 -6.94
N TYR A 216 -12.19 3.45 -5.89
CA TYR A 216 -11.81 3.09 -4.53
C TYR A 216 -11.65 1.57 -4.35
N TRP A 217 -12.36 0.75 -5.14
CA TRP A 217 -12.25 -0.70 -5.09
C TRP A 217 -10.84 -1.18 -5.43
N TYR A 218 -10.17 -0.56 -6.39
CA TYR A 218 -8.77 -0.89 -6.70
C TYR A 218 -7.83 -0.52 -5.56
N ALA A 219 -8.10 0.56 -4.83
CA ALA A 219 -7.35 0.90 -3.63
C ALA A 219 -7.58 -0.13 -2.52
N VAL A 220 -8.83 -0.56 -2.31
CA VAL A 220 -9.16 -1.60 -1.32
C VAL A 220 -8.53 -2.94 -1.68
N ALA A 221 -8.56 -3.33 -2.97
CA ALA A 221 -7.87 -4.51 -3.46
C ALA A 221 -6.34 -4.44 -3.29
N ALA A 222 -5.79 -3.23 -3.15
CA ALA A 222 -4.39 -2.95 -2.86
C ALA A 222 -4.10 -2.70 -1.37
N GLY A 223 -5.08 -2.95 -0.48
CA GLY A 223 -4.94 -2.88 0.98
C GLY A 223 -5.37 -1.55 1.63
N ALA A 224 -6.07 -0.67 0.90
CA ALA A 224 -6.70 0.48 1.52
C ALA A 224 -7.90 0.03 2.40
N PRO A 225 -8.13 0.68 3.55
CA PRO A 225 -9.25 0.32 4.42
C PRO A 225 -10.59 0.53 3.71
N PRO A 226 -11.49 -0.47 3.69
CA PRO A 226 -12.83 -0.30 3.15
C PRO A 226 -13.66 0.61 4.08
N PRO A 227 -14.53 1.48 3.53
CA PRO A 227 -15.45 2.28 4.31
C PRO A 227 -16.61 1.44 4.87
N GLN A 228 -17.44 2.08 5.70
CA GLN A 228 -18.63 1.44 6.26
C GLN A 228 -19.59 0.95 5.15
N GLU A 229 -20.25 -0.20 5.36
CA GLU A 229 -21.17 -0.81 4.38
C GLU A 229 -20.52 -1.14 3.02
N TRP A 230 -19.20 -1.40 2.97
CA TRP A 230 -18.47 -1.64 1.71
C TRP A 230 -19.07 -2.73 0.83
N GLU A 231 -19.51 -3.86 1.38
CA GLU A 231 -20.15 -4.93 0.60
C GLU A 231 -21.38 -4.41 -0.17
N ARG A 232 -22.19 -3.57 0.46
CA ARG A 232 -23.36 -2.95 -0.18
C ARG A 232 -22.93 -1.90 -1.21
N GLN A 233 -21.97 -1.04 -0.87
CA GLN A 233 -21.46 -0.02 -1.79
C GLN A 233 -20.86 -0.66 -3.06
N SER A 234 -20.12 -1.77 -2.93
CA SER A 234 -19.46 -2.49 -4.03
C SER A 234 -20.42 -3.03 -5.10
N GLN A 235 -21.71 -3.17 -4.79
CA GLN A 235 -22.75 -3.55 -5.74
C GLN A 235 -23.10 -2.40 -6.71
N HIS A 236 -22.67 -1.17 -6.39
CA HIS A 236 -22.92 0.04 -7.18
C HIS A 236 -21.60 0.74 -7.56
N PRO A 237 -20.78 0.13 -8.44
CA PRO A 237 -19.41 0.58 -8.74
C PRO A 237 -19.31 2.02 -9.27
N HIS A 238 -20.38 2.57 -9.82
CA HIS A 238 -20.40 3.91 -10.43
C HIS A 238 -20.88 5.01 -9.48
N TYR A 239 -21.34 4.66 -8.28
CA TYR A 239 -21.73 5.64 -7.29
C TYR A 239 -20.49 6.23 -6.61
N PRO A 240 -20.58 7.47 -6.09
CA PRO A 240 -19.55 8.00 -5.20
C PRO A 240 -19.34 7.06 -4.03
N VAL A 241 -18.07 6.83 -3.67
CA VAL A 241 -17.77 6.14 -2.42
C VAL A 241 -18.16 7.06 -1.24
N VAL A 242 -18.84 6.50 -0.25
CA VAL A 242 -19.34 7.26 0.92
C VAL A 242 -18.79 6.69 2.23
N SER A 243 -18.99 7.42 3.32
CA SER A 243 -18.46 7.10 4.65
C SER A 243 -16.92 7.05 4.67
N ILE A 244 -16.30 7.95 3.92
CA ILE A 244 -14.84 8.13 3.87
C ILE A 244 -14.39 9.03 5.01
N SER A 245 -13.51 8.52 5.86
CA SER A 245 -12.78 9.33 6.85
C SER A 245 -11.60 10.07 6.19
N TRP A 246 -11.10 11.12 6.84
CA TRP A 246 -9.87 11.81 6.41
C TRP A 246 -8.69 10.84 6.19
N LYS A 247 -8.52 9.86 7.08
CA LYS A 247 -7.45 8.86 6.98
C LYS A 247 -7.62 7.97 5.74
N MET A 248 -8.84 7.60 5.41
CA MET A 248 -9.17 6.81 4.21
C MET A 248 -8.91 7.62 2.93
N ALA A 249 -9.31 8.90 2.90
CA ALA A 249 -9.04 9.78 1.77
C ALA A 249 -7.53 9.93 1.53
N LEU A 250 -6.75 10.11 2.61
CA LEU A 250 -5.29 10.19 2.53
C LEU A 250 -4.66 8.87 2.06
N ALA A 251 -5.16 7.73 2.55
CA ALA A 251 -4.69 6.41 2.12
C ALA A 251 -4.94 6.19 0.61
N TYR A 252 -6.12 6.53 0.12
CA TYR A 252 -6.45 6.48 -1.31
C TYR A 252 -5.55 7.39 -2.14
N ALA A 253 -5.37 8.65 -1.73
CA ALA A 253 -4.53 9.59 -2.45
C ALA A 253 -3.05 9.15 -2.50
N ASN A 254 -2.52 8.66 -1.38
CA ASN A 254 -1.16 8.14 -1.30
C ASN A 254 -0.97 6.89 -2.15
N TRP A 255 -1.93 5.96 -2.13
CA TRP A 255 -1.92 4.80 -3.01
C TRP A 255 -1.91 5.23 -4.48
N LEU A 256 -2.80 6.14 -4.87
CA LEU A 256 -2.91 6.60 -6.25
C LEU A 256 -1.63 7.30 -6.73
N ALA A 257 -1.01 8.14 -5.89
CA ALA A 257 0.28 8.75 -6.17
C ALA A 257 1.38 7.70 -6.30
N THR A 258 1.39 6.72 -5.40
CA THR A 258 2.37 5.61 -5.45
C THR A 258 2.20 4.76 -6.70
N VAL A 259 0.99 4.60 -7.24
CA VAL A 259 0.70 3.83 -8.46
C VAL A 259 0.93 4.63 -9.74
N LYS A 260 0.82 5.96 -9.71
CA LYS A 260 1.08 6.81 -10.90
C LYS A 260 2.52 7.29 -11.03
N GLY A 261 3.28 7.33 -9.94
CA GLY A 261 4.59 8.00 -9.88
C GLY A 261 4.43 9.51 -9.88
#